data_AF-A0A533UYH3-F1
#
_entry.id   AF-A0A533UYH3-F1
#
_cell.length_a   1.000
_cell.length_b   1.000
_cell.length_c   1.000
_cell.angle_alpha   90.00
_cell.angle_beta   90.00
_cell.angle_gamma   90.00
#
_symmetry.space_group_name_H-M   'P 1'
#
loop_
_entity.id
_entity.type
_entity.pdbx_description
1 polymer ?
#
loop_
_entity_poly.entity_id
_entity_poly.type
_entity_poly.pdbx_seq_one_letter_code
_entity_poly.pdbx_strand_id
1 'polypeptide(L)' 'MSKQCSKCEKSNAIYLRNYSGEVLCKKCFIKSVEYKAKRTLSKFSMIKHGDRVAVAVSGGKDSLALLNILKNIL' A
#
# COMPACT_ATOMS: atom_id res chain seq x y z
N MET A 1 24.12 -7.73 -9.57
CA MET A 1 23.60 -8.45 -8.38
C MET A 1 22.19 -7.98 -8.09
N SER A 2 21.18 -8.84 -8.22
CA SER A 2 19.81 -8.53 -7.78
C SER A 2 19.80 -8.42 -6.25
N LYS A 3 19.54 -7.23 -5.71
CA LYS A 3 19.41 -7.07 -4.26
C LYS A 3 18.19 -7.85 -3.77
N GLN A 4 18.33 -8.59 -2.67
CA GLN A 4 17.19 -9.22 -2.00
C GLN A 4 16.31 -8.18 -1.32
N CYS A 5 15.03 -8.50 -1.13
CA CYS A 5 14.09 -7.64 -0.43
C CYS A 5 14.51 -7.46 1.04
N SER A 6 14.78 -6.22 1.47
CA SER A 6 15.22 -5.88 2.83
C SER A 6 14.17 -6.14 3.91
N LYS A 7 12.91 -6.39 3.51
CA LYS A 7 11.80 -6.64 4.45
C LYS A 7 11.50 -8.11 4.70
N CYS A 8 11.75 -8.98 3.73
CA CYS A 8 11.37 -10.40 3.84
C CYS A 8 12.50 -11.36 3.51
N GLU A 9 13.59 -10.89 2.90
CA GLU A 9 14.82 -11.63 2.59
C GLU A 9 14.61 -12.90 1.73
N LYS A 10 13.39 -13.11 1.21
CA LYS A 10 12.98 -14.33 0.48
C LYS A 10 12.88 -14.14 -1.03
N SER A 11 12.85 -12.90 -1.51
CA SER A 11 12.56 -12.61 -2.91
C SER A 11 13.41 -11.45 -3.42
N ASN A 12 13.68 -11.45 -4.71
CA ASN A 12 14.39 -10.36 -5.38
C ASN A 12 13.62 -9.04 -5.20
N ALA A 13 14.34 -7.98 -4.84
CA ALA A 13 13.79 -6.65 -4.79
C ALA A 13 13.58 -6.13 -6.22
N ILE A 14 12.47 -5.43 -6.43
CA ILE A 14 12.11 -4.81 -7.71
C ILE A 14 11.90 -3.30 -7.57
N TYR A 15 11.94 -2.78 -6.34
CA TYR A 15 11.66 -1.39 -6.04
C TYR A 15 12.61 -0.88 -4.96
N LEU A 16 13.33 0.21 -5.25
CA LEU A 16 14.10 0.96 -4.26
C LEU A 16 13.27 2.15 -3.78
N ARG A 17 13.08 2.25 -2.48
CA ARG A 17 12.39 3.36 -1.83
C ARG A 17 13.40 4.39 -1.31
N ASN A 18 13.69 5.38 -2.15
CA ASN A 18 14.77 6.35 -1.92
C ASN A 18 14.74 7.03 -0.54
N TYR A 19 13.59 7.50 -0.06
CA TYR A 19 13.49 8.22 1.22
C TYR A 19 13.77 7.35 2.47
N SER A 20 13.80 6.03 2.33
CA SER A 20 14.00 5.10 3.46
C SER A 20 15.14 4.13 3.25
N GLY A 21 15.70 4.06 2.04
CA GLY A 21 16.68 3.03 1.65
C GLY A 21 16.11 1.61 1.50
N GLU A 22 14.82 1.35 1.79
CA GLU A 22 14.23 0.03 1.66
C GLU A 22 14.29 -0.48 0.21
N VAL A 23 14.72 -1.73 0.02
CA VAL A 23 14.63 -2.44 -1.26
C VAL A 23 13.55 -3.51 -1.13
N LEU A 24 12.47 -3.40 -1.89
CA LEU A 24 11.26 -4.18 -1.69
C LEU A 24 10.97 -5.09 -2.88
N CYS A 25 10.58 -6.34 -2.61
CA CYS A 25 9.92 -7.18 -3.60
C CYS A 25 8.47 -6.71 -3.82
N LYS A 26 7.84 -7.19 -4.90
CA LYS A 26 6.45 -6.85 -5.27
C LYS A 26 5.47 -6.97 -4.10
N LYS A 27 5.50 -8.10 -3.40
CA LYS A 27 4.58 -8.40 -2.27
C LYS A 27 4.80 -7.44 -1.09
N CYS A 28 6.05 -7.23 -0.70
CA CYS A 28 6.39 -6.34 0.42
C CYS A 28 6.07 -4.87 0.10
N PHE A 29 6.28 -4.45 -1.15
CA PHE A 29 5.89 -3.13 -1.61
C PHE A 29 4.38 -2.92 -1.49
N ILE A 30 3.56 -3.79 -2.10
CA ILE A 30 2.08 -3.67 -2.06
C ILE A 30 1.57 -3.62 -0.61
N LYS A 31 1.99 -4.59 0.23
CA LYS A 31 1.62 -4.62 1.66
C LYS A 31 2.03 -3.34 2.40
N SER A 32 3.19 -2.76 2.07
CA SER A 32 3.64 -1.53 2.72
C SER A 32 2.79 -0.33 2.36
N VAL A 33 2.24 -0.28 1.14
CA VAL A 33 1.33 0.79 0.70
C VAL A 33 -0.02 0.64 1.38
N GLU A 34 -0.58 -0.57 1.40
CA GLU A 34 -1.83 -0.90 2.11
C GLU A 34 -1.74 -0.54 3.61
N TYR A 35 -0.63 -0.92 4.26
CA TYR A 35 -0.40 -0.58 5.67
C TYR A 35 -0.32 0.93 5.92
N LYS A 36 0.33 1.68 5.01
CA LYS A 36 0.40 3.15 5.12
C LYS A 36 -0.98 3.78 4.97
N ALA A 37 -1.79 3.33 4.00
CA ALA A 37 -3.15 3.79 3.84
C ALA A 37 -3.99 3.53 5.10
N LYS A 38 -3.96 2.28 5.63
CA LYS A 38 -4.66 1.92 6.87
C LYS A 38 -4.23 2.79 8.06
N ARG A 39 -2.93 3.04 8.21
CA ARG A 39 -2.39 3.91 9.27
C ARG A 39 -2.87 5.34 9.13
N THR A 40 -2.94 5.88 7.91
CA THR A 40 -3.47 7.23 7.65
C THR A 40 -4.95 7.32 7.98
N LEU A 41 -5.77 6.37 7.51
CA LEU A 41 -7.21 6.32 7.82
C LEU A 41 -7.46 6.30 9.33
N SER A 42 -6.69 5.48 10.05
CA SER A 42 -6.80 5.37 11.52
C SER A 42 -6.32 6.65 12.22
N LYS A 43 -5.17 7.20 11.81
CA LYS A 43 -4.58 8.41 12.41
C LYS A 43 -5.54 9.61 12.35
N PHE A 44 -6.28 9.74 11.26
CA PHE A 44 -7.21 10.86 11.05
C PHE A 44 -8.67 10.47 11.29
N SER A 45 -8.95 9.25 11.81
CA SER A 45 -10.30 8.76 12.08
C SER A 45 -11.26 8.93 10.89
N MET A 46 -10.78 8.67 9.67
CA MET A 46 -11.50 8.96 8.43
C MET A 46 -12.69 8.03 8.17
N ILE A 47 -12.63 6.80 8.70
CA ILE A 47 -13.63 5.74 8.50
C ILE A 47 -13.81 5.01 9.83
N LYS A 48 -15.05 4.73 10.22
CA LYS A 48 -15.42 3.99 11.43
C LYS A 48 -15.98 2.61 11.07
N HIS A 49 -15.99 1.73 12.06
CA HIS A 49 -16.61 0.41 11.89
C HIS A 49 -18.11 0.56 11.61
N GLY A 50 -18.59 -0.12 10.57
CA GLY A 50 -19.98 -0.05 10.11
C GLY A 50 -20.24 1.01 9.02
N ASP A 51 -19.28 1.89 8.72
CA ASP A 51 -19.45 2.87 7.65
C ASP A 51 -19.56 2.20 6.28
N ARG A 52 -20.50 2.68 5.45
CA ARG A 52 -20.56 2.35 4.02
C ARG A 52 -19.79 3.40 3.23
N VAL A 53 -18.66 3.00 2.67
CA VAL A 53 -17.72 3.91 1.99
C VAL A 53 -17.96 3.87 0.49
N ALA A 54 -18.34 5.02 -0.09
CA ALA A 54 -18.40 5.19 -1.54
C ALA A 54 -17.07 5.75 -2.06
N VAL A 55 -16.57 5.20 -3.18
CA VAL A 55 -15.32 5.65 -3.81
C VAL A 55 -15.64 6.20 -5.19
N ALA A 56 -15.34 7.48 -5.41
CA ALA A 56 -15.47 8.10 -6.73
C ALA A 56 -14.30 7.67 -7.64
N VAL A 57 -14.62 6.99 -8.74
CA VAL A 57 -13.63 6.45 -9.68
C VAL A 57 -13.66 7.24 -10.98
N SER A 58 -12.52 7.82 -11.33
CA SER A 58 -12.34 8.57 -12.59
C SER A 58 -11.79 7.74 -13.74
N GLY A 59 -11.40 6.48 -13.48
CA GLY A 59 -10.65 5.63 -14.41
C GLY A 59 -9.13 5.88 -14.39
N GLY A 60 -8.66 6.86 -13.63
CA GLY A 60 -7.24 7.13 -13.42
C GLY A 60 -6.57 6.14 -12.47
N LYS A 61 -5.24 6.06 -12.56
CA LYS A 61 -4.41 5.18 -11.71
C LYS A 61 -4.66 5.42 -10.21
N ASP A 62 -4.87 6.67 -9.81
CA ASP A 62 -4.95 7.06 -8.41
C ASP A 62 -6.29 6.61 -7.78
N SER A 63 -7.40 6.86 -8.47
CA SER A 63 -8.73 6.46 -8.00
C SER A 63 -8.93 4.95 -8.04
N LEU A 64 -8.37 4.26 -9.05
CA LEU A 64 -8.39 2.80 -9.12
C LEU A 64 -7.49 2.15 -8.07
N ALA A 65 -6.29 2.70 -7.83
CA ALA A 65 -5.41 2.21 -6.77
C ALA A 65 -6.05 2.38 -5.39
N LEU A 66 -6.68 3.53 -5.12
CA LEU A 66 -7.42 3.76 -3.88
C LEU A 66 -8.54 2.75 -3.70
N LEU A 67 -9.37 2.52 -4.73
CA LEU A 67 -10.43 1.52 -4.69
C LEU A 67 -9.89 0.13 -4.33
N ASN A 68 -8.83 -0.30 -5.01
CA ASN A 68 -8.23 -1.60 -4.76
C ASN A 68 -7.62 -1.72 -3.36
N ILE A 69 -6.96 -0.66 -2.87
CA ILE A 69 -6.40 -0.63 -1.52
C ILE A 69 -7.53 -0.71 -0.48
N LEU A 70 -8.58 0.10 -0.60
CA LEU A 70 -9.70 0.12 0.36
C LEU A 70 -10.40 -1.24 0.40
N LYS A 71 -10.61 -1.88 -0.75
CA LYS A 71 -11.16 -3.25 -0.84
C LYS A 71 -10.33 -4.29 -0.07
N ASN A 72 -9.03 -4.11 0.05
CA ASN A 72 -8.14 -5.08 0.70
C ASN A 72 -7.92 -4.80 2.20
N ILE A 73 -8.21 -3.58 2.69
CA ILE A 73 -7.87 -3.17 4.07
C ILE A 73 -9.07 -2.88 4.97
N LEU A 74 -10.24 -2.60 4.39
CA LEU A 74 -11.52 -2.44 5.09
C LEU A 74 -12.22 -3.80 5.19
#